data_AF-A0A8T8KBC0-F1
#
_entry.id   AF-A0A8T8KBC0-F1
#
_cell.length_a   1.000
_cell.length_b   1.000
_cell.length_c   1.000
_cell.angle_alpha   90.00
_cell.angle_beta   90.00
_cell.angle_gamma   90.00
#
_symmetry.space_group_name_H-M   'P 1'
#
loop_
_entity.id
_entity.type
_entity.pdbx_description
1 polymer ?
#
loop_
_entity_poly.entity_id
_entity_poly.type
_entity_poly.pdbx_seq_one_letter_code
_entity_poly.pdbx_strand_id
1 'polypeptide(L)'
;MVNYLLRGLFSFFLKNKVLSIGTKYYPTNSTEREYVEMINYTQTMLLEIEKANITTNRIFENLINELGPENIPDNRRFIELKPAEDKVDEYALLSNIVMGSDRYLYVELFNQGKIIQEFADIIKKENGTIIEQSSSEIVAKLLSKNDAIRVAIELIRLGADKDISVRASAGMTGAAAIERSINLNKEIGEVSGVGFTKLGGEFAIVFPSKFSKLKGEPVYYDNYLFIDVIDSTQFIAENGRDSLVEIMNDIKAFIEKECKGKIEGYREGGDDLIANLPTKDAALRAAIDSSWHGLNNGAKIRSGIGRSRREAGERAQLADSIKLWNPSSVIVFDLADGIYGYFIPSEFTRSVIEFLSYKKSTMFLIFFLVFIATFIGWNVGYWQFGLVAIILAVIYAITT
;
A
#
# COMPACT_ATOMS: atom_id res chain seq x y z
N MET A 1 4.13 -11.71 -21.88
CA MET A 1 5.06 -11.14 -22.88
C MET A 1 4.78 -9.65 -23.15
N VAL A 2 3.58 -9.23 -23.57
CA VAL A 2 3.26 -7.81 -23.81
C VAL A 2 3.36 -6.93 -22.56
N ASN A 3 2.80 -7.37 -21.43
CA ASN A 3 2.91 -6.62 -20.16
C ASN A 3 4.39 -6.46 -19.71
N TYR A 4 5.25 -7.46 -19.96
CA TYR A 4 6.69 -7.35 -19.66
C TYR A 4 7.39 -6.30 -20.54
N LEU A 5 7.07 -6.25 -21.84
CA LEU A 5 7.60 -5.23 -22.76
C LEU A 5 7.11 -3.82 -22.40
N LEU A 6 5.82 -3.66 -22.11
CA LEU A 6 5.23 -2.39 -21.68
C LEU A 6 5.89 -1.90 -20.38
N ARG A 7 6.04 -2.78 -19.39
CA ARG A 7 6.76 -2.46 -18.17
C ARG A 7 8.19 -1.98 -18.45
N GLY A 8 8.93 -2.66 -19.32
CA GLY A 8 10.29 -2.23 -19.71
C GLY A 8 10.30 -0.84 -20.36
N LEU A 9 9.36 -0.59 -21.28
CA LEU A 9 9.20 0.69 -21.97
C LEU A 9 8.89 1.83 -21.00
N PHE A 10 7.87 1.66 -20.15
CA PHE A 10 7.50 2.66 -19.16
C PHE A 10 8.57 2.83 -18.09
N SER A 11 9.30 1.76 -17.74
CA SER A 11 10.43 1.88 -16.81
C SER A 11 11.52 2.80 -17.36
N PHE A 12 11.79 2.71 -18.66
CA PHE A 12 12.74 3.59 -19.33
C PHE A 12 12.27 5.06 -19.31
N PHE A 13 11.01 5.31 -19.67
CA PHE A 13 10.50 6.69 -19.73
C PHE A 13 10.31 7.33 -18.36
N LEU A 14 9.84 6.58 -17.36
CA LEU A 14 9.65 7.06 -15.99
C LEU A 14 10.95 7.12 -15.19
N LYS A 15 12.05 6.54 -15.70
CA LYS A 15 13.33 6.37 -14.99
C LYS A 15 13.21 5.64 -13.65
N ASN A 16 12.13 4.89 -13.47
CA ASN A 16 11.79 4.12 -12.28
C ASN A 16 11.32 2.74 -12.73
N LYS A 17 11.63 1.70 -11.98
CA LYS A 17 11.28 0.34 -12.40
C LYS A 17 9.78 0.10 -12.19
N VAL A 18 9.09 -0.26 -13.26
CA VAL A 18 7.66 -0.62 -13.24
C VAL A 18 7.52 -2.10 -12.86
N LEU A 19 6.96 -2.34 -11.68
CA LEU A 19 6.69 -3.68 -11.15
C LEU A 19 5.41 -4.27 -11.75
N SER A 20 4.38 -3.46 -11.95
CA SER A 20 3.11 -3.88 -12.53
C SER A 20 2.44 -2.73 -13.29
N ILE A 21 1.52 -3.11 -14.18
CA ILE A 21 0.56 -2.22 -14.84
C ILE A 21 -0.80 -2.87 -14.63
N GLY A 22 -1.69 -2.18 -13.92
CA GLY A 22 -2.90 -2.77 -13.35
C GLY A 22 -2.59 -3.82 -12.29
N THR A 23 -3.62 -4.60 -11.96
CA THR A 23 -3.59 -5.67 -10.97
C THR A 23 -4.18 -6.97 -11.50
N LYS A 24 -3.68 -8.08 -10.99
CA LYS A 24 -4.28 -9.41 -11.20
C LYS A 24 -4.90 -9.99 -9.93
N TYR A 25 -5.00 -9.19 -8.87
CA TYR A 25 -5.65 -9.58 -7.62
C TYR A 25 -7.10 -10.00 -7.88
N TYR A 26 -7.51 -11.12 -7.27
CA TYR A 26 -8.87 -11.64 -7.41
C TYR A 26 -9.71 -11.14 -6.23
N PRO A 27 -10.66 -10.21 -6.47
CA PRO A 27 -11.43 -9.61 -5.38
C PRO A 27 -12.40 -10.62 -4.76
N THR A 28 -12.47 -10.63 -3.44
CA THR A 28 -13.32 -11.52 -2.65
C THR A 28 -14.57 -10.84 -2.08
N ASN A 29 -14.62 -9.50 -2.12
CA ASN A 29 -15.77 -8.69 -1.70
C ASN A 29 -16.01 -7.51 -2.68
N SER A 30 -17.07 -6.73 -2.46
CA SER A 30 -17.46 -5.62 -3.35
C SER A 30 -16.44 -4.48 -3.36
N THR A 31 -15.95 -4.08 -2.19
CA THR A 31 -14.93 -3.02 -2.07
C THR A 31 -13.64 -3.42 -2.79
N GLU A 32 -13.17 -4.65 -2.58
CA GLU A 32 -12.06 -5.23 -3.35
C GLU A 32 -12.27 -5.14 -4.86
N ARG A 33 -13.49 -5.43 -5.31
CA ARG A 33 -13.83 -5.38 -6.73
C ARG A 33 -13.72 -3.97 -7.29
N GLU A 34 -14.28 -2.98 -6.60
CA GLU A 34 -14.22 -1.58 -7.01
C GLU A 34 -12.78 -1.07 -7.15
N TYR A 35 -11.90 -1.35 -6.18
CA TYR A 35 -10.48 -0.95 -6.27
C TYR A 35 -9.72 -1.69 -7.36
N VAL A 36 -9.98 -3.00 -7.55
CA VAL A 36 -9.38 -3.79 -8.64
C VAL A 36 -9.80 -3.24 -9.99
N GLU A 37 -11.09 -2.94 -10.16
CA GLU A 37 -11.65 -2.38 -11.38
C GLU A 37 -11.07 -0.99 -11.65
N MET A 38 -10.98 -0.13 -10.65
CA MET A 38 -10.32 1.18 -10.77
C MET A 38 -8.88 1.02 -11.26
N ILE A 39 -8.05 0.27 -10.53
CA ILE A 39 -6.61 0.14 -10.81
C ILE A 39 -6.36 -0.43 -12.22
N ASN A 40 -7.20 -1.36 -12.65
CA ASN A 40 -7.15 -1.91 -14.01
C ASN A 40 -7.67 -0.94 -15.07
N TYR A 41 -8.77 -0.24 -14.80
CA TYR A 41 -9.34 0.76 -15.69
C TYR A 41 -8.37 1.92 -15.93
N THR A 42 -7.74 2.41 -14.87
CA THR A 42 -6.73 3.48 -14.96
C THR A 42 -5.38 2.99 -15.43
N GLN A 43 -5.15 1.67 -15.59
CA GLN A 43 -3.85 1.09 -15.90
C GLN A 43 -2.76 1.58 -14.91
N THR A 44 -3.12 1.74 -13.63
CA THR A 44 -2.22 2.29 -12.60
C THR A 44 -0.97 1.44 -12.52
N MET A 45 0.19 2.09 -12.51
CA MET A 45 1.50 1.44 -12.50
C MET A 45 2.08 1.46 -11.09
N LEU A 46 2.52 0.30 -10.62
CA LEU A 46 3.34 0.23 -9.40
C LEU A 46 4.81 0.44 -9.76
N LEU A 47 5.42 1.45 -9.16
CA LEU A 47 6.80 1.84 -9.35
C LEU A 47 7.63 1.45 -8.13
N GLU A 48 8.82 0.91 -8.37
CA GLU A 48 9.90 0.80 -7.39
C GLU A 48 10.79 2.04 -7.53
N ILE A 49 10.67 2.97 -6.59
CA ILE A 49 11.45 4.21 -6.53
C ILE A 49 12.77 3.93 -5.81
N GLU A 50 12.68 3.29 -4.64
CA GLU A 50 13.83 2.75 -3.91
C GLU A 50 13.54 1.29 -3.54
N LYS A 51 14.44 0.38 -3.97
CA LYS A 51 14.28 -1.05 -3.72
C LYS A 51 14.36 -1.34 -2.22
N ALA A 52 13.38 -2.08 -1.71
CA ALA A 52 13.41 -2.65 -0.37
C ALA A 52 14.64 -3.55 -0.14
N ASN A 53 15.30 -3.37 1.01
CA ASN A 53 16.37 -4.26 1.47
C ASN A 53 15.77 -5.34 2.39
N ILE A 54 15.25 -6.41 1.78
CA ILE A 54 14.52 -7.46 2.48
C ILE A 54 15.52 -8.41 3.14
N THR A 55 15.85 -8.13 4.40
CA THR A 55 16.62 -9.04 5.27
C THR A 55 15.90 -9.20 6.60
N THR A 56 16.15 -10.31 7.29
CA THR A 56 15.57 -10.58 8.62
C THR A 56 15.85 -9.45 9.62
N ASN A 57 17.08 -8.91 9.61
CA ASN A 57 17.47 -7.79 10.48
C ASN A 57 16.69 -6.51 10.15
N ARG A 58 16.54 -6.18 8.86
CA ARG A 58 15.78 -5.00 8.42
C ARG A 58 14.29 -5.13 8.76
N ILE A 59 13.69 -6.30 8.55
CA ILE A 59 12.31 -6.58 8.94
C ILE A 59 12.12 -6.35 10.45
N PHE A 60 13.08 -6.76 11.26
CA PHE A 60 13.02 -6.55 12.71
C PHE A 60 13.19 -5.09 13.12
N GLU A 61 14.20 -4.39 12.57
CA GLU A 61 14.39 -2.95 12.78
C GLU A 61 13.11 -2.18 12.41
N ASN A 62 12.50 -2.52 11.29
CA ASN A 62 11.25 -1.93 10.86
C ASN A 62 10.11 -2.19 11.82
N LEU A 63 9.97 -3.43 12.28
CA LEU A 63 8.94 -3.77 13.24
C LEU A 63 9.11 -2.98 14.55
N ILE A 64 10.35 -2.82 15.03
CA ILE A 64 10.65 -1.98 16.19
C ILE A 64 10.24 -0.52 15.91
N ASN A 65 10.59 0.01 14.75
CA ASN A 65 10.26 1.37 14.35
C ASN A 65 8.77 1.58 14.02
N GLU A 66 8.03 0.52 13.72
CA GLU A 66 6.59 0.56 13.44
C GLU A 66 5.77 0.41 14.74
N LEU A 67 6.27 -0.35 15.72
CA LEU A 67 5.62 -0.58 17.00
C LEU A 67 6.00 0.44 18.07
N GLY A 68 7.18 1.03 17.98
CA GLY A 68 7.76 1.88 19.01
C GLY A 68 8.79 1.09 19.82
N PRO A 69 10.06 1.55 19.91
CA PRO A 69 11.08 0.84 20.68
C PRO A 69 10.71 0.68 22.16
N GLU A 70 9.90 1.59 22.70
CA GLU A 70 9.33 1.53 24.03
C GLU A 70 8.33 0.40 24.23
N ASN A 71 7.68 -0.08 23.15
CA ASN A 71 6.65 -1.12 23.20
C ASN A 71 7.23 -2.54 23.10
N ILE A 72 8.55 -2.68 22.94
CA ILE A 72 9.20 -3.99 22.83
C ILE A 72 10.32 -4.13 23.88
N PRO A 73 10.25 -5.11 24.79
CA PRO A 73 11.28 -5.37 25.80
C PRO A 73 12.69 -5.59 25.23
N ASP A 74 13.71 -5.27 26.02
CA ASP A 74 15.12 -5.48 25.64
C ASP A 74 15.49 -6.98 25.62
N ASN A 75 14.83 -7.81 26.43
CA ASN A 75 15.08 -9.25 26.54
C ASN A 75 14.40 -10.11 25.45
N ARG A 76 14.04 -9.49 24.32
CA ARG A 76 13.40 -10.13 23.17
C ARG A 76 14.39 -10.96 22.35
N ARG A 77 13.89 -12.00 21.67
CA ARG A 77 14.58 -12.63 20.54
C ARG A 77 13.69 -12.60 19.32
N PHE A 78 14.27 -12.22 18.19
CA PHE A 78 13.60 -12.26 16.89
C PHE A 78 13.94 -13.57 16.20
N ILE A 79 12.92 -14.30 15.75
CA ILE A 79 13.08 -15.60 15.10
C ILE A 79 12.42 -15.53 13.73
N GLU A 80 13.17 -15.94 12.71
CA GLU A 80 12.64 -16.22 11.38
C GLU A 80 12.31 -17.71 11.31
N LEU A 81 11.03 -18.02 11.11
CA LEU A 81 10.54 -19.40 10.93
C LEU A 81 10.57 -19.76 9.44
N LYS A 82 10.22 -18.78 8.61
CA LYS A 82 10.24 -18.90 7.15
C LYS A 82 10.77 -17.59 6.55
N PRO A 83 11.76 -17.67 5.65
CA PRO A 83 12.34 -16.47 5.03
C PRO A 83 11.30 -15.70 4.23
N ALA A 84 11.44 -14.37 4.23
CA ALA A 84 10.65 -13.50 3.36
C ALA A 84 11.01 -13.71 1.88
N GLU A 85 10.06 -13.43 1.00
CA GLU A 85 10.31 -13.42 -0.44
C GLU A 85 11.11 -12.16 -0.81
N ASP A 86 12.19 -12.29 -1.61
CA ASP A 86 12.99 -11.14 -2.13
C ASP A 86 12.30 -10.42 -3.29
N LYS A 87 10.97 -10.32 -3.24
CA LYS A 87 10.18 -9.58 -4.22
C LYS A 87 9.00 -8.90 -3.56
N VAL A 88 8.80 -7.65 -3.93
CA VAL A 88 7.54 -6.95 -3.68
C VAL A 88 6.60 -7.29 -4.83
N ASP A 89 5.53 -8.02 -4.51
CA ASP A 89 4.49 -8.39 -5.47
C ASP A 89 3.30 -7.42 -5.34
N GLU A 90 2.75 -7.02 -6.49
CA GLU A 90 1.59 -6.14 -6.58
C GLU A 90 0.36 -6.76 -5.88
N TYR A 91 0.23 -8.08 -5.93
CA TYR A 91 -0.78 -8.83 -5.18
C TYR A 91 -0.73 -8.54 -3.67
N ALA A 92 0.47 -8.48 -3.09
CA ALA A 92 0.65 -8.23 -1.66
C ALA A 92 0.34 -6.77 -1.30
N LEU A 93 0.51 -5.85 -2.24
CA LEU A 93 0.20 -4.44 -2.08
C LEU A 93 -1.29 -4.15 -2.19
N LEU A 94 -1.99 -4.75 -3.15
CA LEU A 94 -3.44 -4.60 -3.26
C LEU A 94 -4.19 -5.31 -2.13
N SER A 95 -3.65 -6.45 -1.66
CA SER A 95 -4.08 -7.06 -0.40
C SER A 95 -3.94 -6.08 0.79
N ASN A 96 -2.87 -5.27 0.84
CA ASN A 96 -2.71 -4.24 1.87
C ASN A 96 -3.60 -3.00 1.66
N ILE A 97 -3.95 -2.63 0.41
CA ILE A 97 -4.89 -1.53 0.13
C ILE A 97 -6.32 -1.91 0.54
N VAL A 98 -6.75 -3.16 0.28
CA VAL A 98 -8.19 -3.49 0.30
C VAL A 98 -8.62 -4.52 1.34
N MET A 99 -7.75 -5.38 1.88
CA MET A 99 -8.20 -6.38 2.87
C MET A 99 -8.48 -5.80 4.27
N GLY A 100 -8.48 -4.48 4.40
CA GLY A 100 -8.46 -3.79 5.68
C GLY A 100 -7.16 -4.06 6.44
N SER A 101 -6.70 -3.09 7.21
CA SER A 101 -5.64 -3.32 8.19
C SER A 101 -6.06 -4.29 9.29
N ASP A 102 -7.37 -4.51 9.46
CA ASP A 102 -7.88 -5.33 10.55
C ASP A 102 -7.16 -6.67 10.62
N ARG A 103 -6.66 -7.04 11.79
CA ARG A 103 -6.00 -8.32 12.03
C ARG A 103 -6.67 -9.07 13.14
N TYR A 104 -6.73 -10.38 12.95
CA TYR A 104 -7.12 -11.29 13.99
C TYR A 104 -5.90 -11.56 14.87
N LEU A 105 -6.06 -11.32 16.16
CA LEU A 105 -5.16 -11.71 17.21
C LEU A 105 -5.71 -12.97 17.86
N TYR A 106 -4.96 -14.06 17.80
CA TYR A 106 -5.21 -15.23 18.63
C TYR A 106 -4.28 -15.19 19.84
N VAL A 107 -4.81 -15.50 21.01
CA VAL A 107 -4.07 -15.59 22.28
C VAL A 107 -4.42 -16.92 22.93
N GLU A 108 -3.41 -17.63 23.41
CA GLU A 108 -3.50 -18.91 24.11
C GLU A 108 -2.70 -18.83 25.41
N LEU A 109 -3.31 -19.30 26.50
CA LEU A 109 -2.64 -19.51 27.78
C LEU A 109 -2.23 -20.98 27.90
N PHE A 110 -0.95 -21.25 28.09
CA PHE A 110 -0.47 -22.63 28.28
C PHE A 110 -0.96 -23.26 29.60
N ASN A 111 -1.24 -22.42 30.60
CA ASN A 111 -1.70 -22.85 31.93
C ASN A 111 -3.09 -22.24 32.19
N GLN A 112 -3.97 -22.95 32.92
CA GLN A 112 -5.37 -22.56 33.22
C GLN A 112 -5.52 -21.34 34.16
N GLY A 113 -4.73 -20.28 33.94
CA GLY A 113 -4.80 -19.04 34.69
C GLY A 113 -6.10 -18.28 34.44
N LYS A 114 -6.75 -17.80 35.51
CA LYS A 114 -7.97 -16.98 35.45
C LYS A 114 -7.66 -15.52 35.09
N ILE A 115 -7.00 -15.27 33.97
CA ILE A 115 -6.65 -13.91 33.50
C ILE A 115 -7.26 -13.55 32.14
N ILE A 116 -7.95 -14.48 31.49
CA ILE A 116 -8.58 -14.26 30.19
C ILE A 116 -9.53 -13.05 30.18
N GLN A 117 -10.30 -12.84 31.26
CA GLN A 117 -11.21 -11.70 31.30
C GLN A 117 -10.47 -10.36 31.30
N GLU A 118 -9.36 -10.27 32.05
CA GLU A 118 -8.49 -9.09 32.07
C GLU A 118 -7.82 -8.86 30.72
N PHE A 119 -7.41 -9.93 30.04
CA PHE A 119 -6.89 -9.85 28.66
C PHE A 119 -7.96 -9.32 27.69
N ALA A 120 -9.19 -9.82 27.80
CA ALA A 120 -10.30 -9.34 26.98
C ALA A 120 -10.60 -7.85 27.22
N ASP A 121 -10.50 -7.40 28.47
CA ASP A 121 -10.72 -5.99 28.83
C ASP A 121 -9.62 -5.07 28.29
N ILE A 122 -8.35 -5.51 28.31
CA ILE A 122 -7.23 -4.78 27.68
C ILE A 122 -7.44 -4.68 26.16
N ILE A 123 -7.79 -5.79 25.51
CA ILE A 123 -8.06 -5.79 24.06
C ILE A 123 -9.16 -4.78 23.72
N LYS A 124 -10.26 -4.75 24.48
CA LYS A 124 -11.35 -3.78 24.28
C LYS A 124 -10.91 -2.34 24.52
N LYS A 125 -10.09 -2.09 25.55
CA LYS A 125 -9.52 -0.77 25.84
C LYS A 125 -8.65 -0.25 24.68
N GLU A 126 -7.94 -1.15 24.00
CA GLU A 126 -7.13 -0.86 22.81
C GLU A 126 -7.96 -0.91 21.51
N ASN A 127 -9.29 -0.69 21.60
CA ASN A 127 -10.24 -0.67 20.49
C ASN A 127 -10.37 -2.01 19.70
N GLY A 128 -9.96 -3.12 20.31
CA GLY A 128 -10.17 -4.46 19.76
C GLY A 128 -11.58 -4.99 20.02
N THR A 129 -12.07 -5.83 19.11
CA THR A 129 -13.35 -6.54 19.24
C THR A 129 -13.10 -8.01 19.53
N ILE A 130 -13.68 -8.55 20.60
CA ILE A 130 -13.61 -9.98 20.90
C ILE A 130 -14.56 -10.73 19.95
N ILE A 131 -14.03 -11.73 19.26
CA ILE A 131 -14.78 -12.59 18.33
C ILE A 131 -15.15 -13.89 19.04
N GLU A 132 -14.16 -14.54 19.66
CA GLU A 132 -14.33 -15.77 20.44
C GLU A 132 -13.51 -15.69 21.71
N GLN A 133 -14.02 -16.28 22.79
CA GLN A 133 -13.36 -16.32 24.10
C GLN A 133 -13.71 -17.63 24.78
N SER A 134 -12.68 -18.38 25.19
CA SER A 134 -12.79 -19.59 26.02
C SER A 134 -12.16 -19.34 27.39
N SER A 135 -11.97 -20.37 28.20
CA SER A 135 -11.27 -20.25 29.49
C SER A 135 -9.76 -20.03 29.35
N SER A 136 -9.17 -20.34 28.20
CA SER A 136 -7.72 -20.31 27.95
C SER A 136 -7.34 -19.66 26.63
N GLU A 137 -8.30 -19.28 25.79
CA GLU A 137 -8.04 -18.74 24.46
C GLU A 137 -8.91 -17.51 24.15
N ILE A 138 -8.38 -16.60 23.34
CA ILE A 138 -9.11 -15.46 22.80
C ILE A 138 -8.81 -15.35 21.31
N VAL A 139 -9.85 -15.16 20.50
CA VAL A 139 -9.74 -14.62 19.16
C VAL A 139 -10.34 -13.21 19.18
N ALA A 140 -9.52 -12.22 18.85
CA ALA A 140 -9.93 -10.83 18.77
C ALA A 140 -9.61 -10.25 17.40
N LYS A 141 -10.32 -9.18 17.03
CA LYS A 141 -10.10 -8.39 15.83
C LYS A 141 -9.60 -7.01 16.24
N LEU A 142 -8.42 -6.62 15.79
CA LEU A 142 -7.82 -5.30 16.02
C LEU A 142 -7.68 -4.54 14.71
N LEU A 143 -7.51 -3.21 14.79
CA LEU A 143 -7.46 -2.32 13.64
C LEU A 143 -6.27 -2.57 12.72
N SER A 144 -5.12 -2.99 13.25
CA SER A 144 -3.91 -3.21 12.46
C SER A 144 -3.10 -4.41 12.93
N LYS A 145 -2.19 -4.89 12.08
CA LYS A 145 -1.18 -5.88 12.50
C LYS A 145 -0.30 -5.36 13.62
N ASN A 146 0.03 -4.07 13.57
CA ASN A 146 0.92 -3.45 14.55
C ASN A 146 0.21 -3.34 15.90
N ASP A 147 -1.09 -3.01 15.91
CA ASP A 147 -1.91 -3.06 17.11
C ASP A 147 -2.03 -4.47 17.67
N ALA A 148 -2.30 -5.47 16.81
CA ALA A 148 -2.38 -6.86 17.24
C ALA A 148 -1.07 -7.33 17.91
N ILE A 149 0.09 -6.98 17.34
CA ILE A 149 1.39 -7.32 17.91
C ILE A 149 1.66 -6.54 19.20
N ARG A 150 1.38 -5.23 19.24
CA ARG A 150 1.55 -4.39 20.43
C ARG A 150 0.72 -4.89 21.60
N VAL A 151 -0.58 -5.13 21.37
CA VAL A 151 -1.49 -5.69 22.38
C VAL A 151 -1.02 -7.08 22.80
N ALA A 152 -0.61 -7.95 21.87
CA ALA A 152 -0.05 -9.25 22.21
C ALA A 152 1.15 -9.13 23.17
N ILE A 153 2.09 -8.21 22.91
CA ILE A 153 3.26 -8.00 23.79
C ILE A 153 2.81 -7.53 25.18
N GLU A 154 1.81 -6.66 25.27
CA GLU A 154 1.24 -6.22 26.55
C GLU A 154 0.59 -7.38 27.34
N LEU A 155 -0.20 -8.22 26.65
CA LEU A 155 -0.81 -9.40 27.27
C LEU A 155 0.24 -10.40 27.74
N ILE A 156 1.28 -10.64 26.93
CA ILE A 156 2.40 -11.50 27.32
C ILE A 156 3.13 -10.94 28.54
N ARG A 157 3.33 -9.62 28.62
CA ARG A 157 3.92 -8.96 29.80
C ARG A 157 3.08 -9.24 31.05
N LEU A 158 1.76 -9.05 30.96
CA LEU A 158 0.86 -9.26 32.09
C LEU A 158 0.79 -10.73 32.51
N GLY A 159 0.82 -11.64 31.55
CA GLY A 159 0.98 -13.07 31.81
C GLY A 159 2.29 -13.38 32.54
N ALA A 160 3.41 -12.84 32.07
CA ALA A 160 4.72 -13.04 32.69
C ALA A 160 4.80 -12.49 34.12
N ASP A 161 4.16 -11.36 34.41
CA ASP A 161 4.04 -10.80 35.77
C ASP A 161 3.27 -11.73 36.73
N LYS A 162 2.40 -12.58 36.17
CA LYS A 162 1.57 -13.57 36.89
C LYS A 162 2.08 -15.01 36.75
N ASP A 163 3.28 -15.21 36.22
CA ASP A 163 3.88 -16.52 35.96
C ASP A 163 3.03 -17.42 35.03
N ILE A 164 2.34 -16.79 34.09
CA ILE A 164 1.51 -17.44 33.07
C ILE A 164 2.19 -17.23 31.70
N SER A 165 2.55 -18.32 31.06
CA SER A 165 3.09 -18.29 29.70
C SER A 165 1.96 -18.05 28.70
N VAL A 166 2.19 -17.10 27.78
CA VAL A 166 1.20 -16.60 26.83
C VAL A 166 1.74 -16.73 25.43
N ARG A 167 1.00 -17.41 24.58
CA ARG A 167 1.25 -17.46 23.15
C ARG A 167 0.28 -16.54 22.44
N ALA A 168 0.77 -15.82 21.45
CA ALA A 168 -0.06 -15.01 20.60
C ALA A 168 0.34 -15.14 19.13
N SER A 169 -0.58 -14.79 18.24
CA SER A 169 -0.29 -14.68 16.81
C SER A 169 -1.23 -13.70 16.13
N ALA A 170 -0.69 -12.93 15.18
CA ALA A 170 -1.47 -12.06 14.31
C ALA A 170 -1.69 -12.76 12.95
N GLY A 171 -2.91 -12.67 12.43
CA GLY A 171 -3.31 -13.26 11.16
C GLY A 171 -4.37 -12.44 10.42
N MET A 172 -4.50 -12.70 9.13
CA MET A 172 -5.54 -12.10 8.28
C MET A 172 -6.95 -12.59 8.65
N THR A 173 -7.04 -13.82 9.16
CA THR A 173 -8.27 -14.46 9.64
C THR A 173 -8.00 -15.12 10.98
N GLY A 174 -9.05 -15.41 11.75
CA GLY A 174 -8.93 -16.14 13.01
C GLY A 174 -8.24 -17.50 12.83
N ALA A 175 -8.64 -18.25 11.80
CA ALA A 175 -8.00 -19.52 11.45
C ALA A 175 -6.51 -19.37 11.11
N ALA A 176 -6.13 -18.35 10.33
CA ALA A 176 -4.74 -18.10 9.99
C ALA A 176 -3.90 -17.63 11.19
N ALA A 177 -4.52 -16.99 12.20
CA ALA A 177 -3.86 -16.68 13.46
C ALA A 177 -3.64 -17.97 14.28
N ILE A 178 -4.67 -18.80 14.46
CA ILE A 178 -4.59 -20.07 15.19
C ILE A 178 -3.54 -21.01 14.57
N GLU A 179 -3.59 -21.24 13.26
CA GLU A 179 -2.63 -22.09 12.55
C GLU A 179 -1.18 -21.62 12.78
N ARG A 180 -0.96 -20.31 12.76
CA ARG A 180 0.36 -19.72 13.02
C ARG A 180 0.81 -19.92 14.46
N SER A 181 -0.11 -19.85 15.42
CA SER A 181 0.19 -20.15 16.82
C SER A 181 0.62 -21.60 16.99
N ILE A 182 -0.10 -22.53 16.36
CA ILE A 182 0.19 -23.97 16.37
C ILE A 182 1.57 -24.24 15.74
N ASN A 183 1.86 -23.65 14.58
CA ASN A 183 3.15 -23.83 13.92
C ASN A 183 4.30 -23.22 14.75
N LEU A 184 4.07 -22.06 15.36
CA LEU A 184 5.04 -21.46 16.28
C LEU A 184 5.32 -22.39 17.46
N ASN A 185 4.29 -22.97 18.09
CA ASN A 185 4.48 -23.94 19.18
C ASN A 185 5.31 -25.16 18.77
N LYS A 186 5.14 -25.66 17.53
CA LYS A 186 5.94 -26.79 17.02
C LYS A 186 7.42 -26.41 16.86
N GLU A 187 7.72 -25.20 16.42
CA GLU A 187 9.08 -24.75 16.12
C GLU A 187 9.87 -24.34 17.37
N ILE A 188 9.24 -23.65 18.33
CA ILE A 188 9.94 -23.04 19.47
C ILE A 188 9.48 -23.54 20.85
N GLY A 189 8.52 -24.47 20.90
CA GLY A 189 7.94 -25.00 22.13
C GLY A 189 7.03 -23.99 22.87
N GLU A 190 6.77 -24.26 24.15
CA GLU A 190 5.88 -23.46 25.03
C GLU A 190 6.57 -22.19 25.58
N VAL A 191 7.19 -21.42 24.69
CA VAL A 191 7.85 -20.14 25.03
C VAL A 191 6.94 -18.98 24.68
N SER A 192 6.69 -18.07 25.62
CA SER A 192 5.88 -16.88 25.38
C SER A 192 6.38 -16.05 24.18
N GLY A 193 5.48 -15.64 23.32
CA GLY A 193 5.84 -14.89 22.11
C GLY A 193 4.70 -14.69 21.15
N VAL A 194 4.91 -13.78 20.20
CA VAL A 194 3.94 -13.39 19.17
C VAL A 194 4.45 -13.74 17.78
N GLY A 195 3.67 -14.56 17.06
CA GLY A 195 3.95 -14.92 15.66
C GLY A 195 3.19 -14.05 14.66
N PHE A 196 3.81 -13.70 13.53
CA PHE A 196 3.17 -12.88 12.49
C PHE A 196 3.81 -13.09 11.10
N THR A 197 3.22 -12.52 10.06
CA THR A 197 3.76 -12.55 8.68
C THR A 197 4.16 -11.17 8.17
N LYS A 198 5.18 -11.16 7.30
CA LYS A 198 5.58 -9.98 6.51
C LYS A 198 6.22 -10.49 5.20
N LEU A 199 5.78 -9.98 4.05
CA LEU A 199 6.34 -10.32 2.72
C LEU A 199 6.46 -11.83 2.44
N GLY A 200 5.41 -12.61 2.74
CA GLY A 200 5.40 -14.07 2.53
C GLY A 200 6.25 -14.89 3.53
N GLY A 201 7.07 -14.21 4.34
CA GLY A 201 7.83 -14.80 5.45
C GLY A 201 7.02 -14.88 6.74
N GLU A 202 7.49 -15.74 7.64
CA GLU A 202 6.90 -15.98 8.96
C GLU A 202 7.93 -15.73 10.05
N PHE A 203 7.54 -14.92 11.04
CA PHE A 203 8.44 -14.39 12.06
C PHE A 203 7.79 -14.48 13.44
N ALA A 204 8.61 -14.48 14.47
CA ALA A 204 8.16 -14.38 15.85
C ALA A 204 9.06 -13.49 16.70
N ILE A 205 8.44 -12.77 17.64
CA ILE A 205 9.15 -12.17 18.78
C ILE A 205 8.88 -13.05 19.99
N VAL A 206 9.94 -13.57 20.60
CA VAL A 206 9.84 -14.43 21.78
C VAL A 206 10.49 -13.79 23.01
N PHE A 207 9.93 -14.12 24.16
CA PHE A 207 10.31 -13.55 25.46
C PHE A 207 10.71 -14.68 26.41
N PRO A 208 11.98 -15.14 26.37
CA PRO A 208 12.44 -16.30 27.12
C PRO A 208 12.62 -16.05 28.63
N SER A 209 12.45 -14.81 29.10
CA SER A 209 12.63 -14.42 30.50
C SER A 209 11.64 -13.33 30.91
N LYS A 210 11.54 -13.05 32.22
CA LYS A 210 10.66 -12.00 32.75
C LYS A 210 10.94 -10.66 32.07
N PHE A 211 9.86 -9.93 31.77
CA PHE A 211 9.91 -8.68 31.04
C PHE A 211 10.75 -7.63 31.79
N SER A 212 11.70 -7.01 31.09
CA SER A 212 12.30 -5.76 31.54
C SER A 212 11.25 -4.63 31.48
N LYS A 213 11.34 -3.62 32.36
CA LYS A 213 10.48 -2.44 32.27
C LYS A 213 10.58 -1.80 30.87
N LEU A 214 9.42 -1.57 30.25
CA LEU A 214 9.30 -0.81 29.01
C LEU A 214 9.77 0.63 29.23
N LYS A 215 10.41 1.22 28.22
CA LYS A 215 11.03 2.56 28.32
C LYS A 215 10.05 3.65 27.86
N GLY A 216 9.32 4.27 28.77
CA GLY A 216 8.51 5.46 28.45
C GLY A 216 7.05 5.16 28.10
N GLU A 217 6.33 6.19 27.62
CA GLU A 217 4.96 6.07 27.13
C GLU A 217 4.93 5.59 25.67
N PRO A 218 3.97 4.72 25.28
CA PRO A 218 3.83 4.26 23.90
C PRO A 218 3.75 5.44 22.92
N VAL A 219 4.65 5.47 21.93
CA VAL A 219 4.59 6.38 20.79
C VAL A 219 3.74 5.72 19.73
N TYR A 220 2.57 6.27 19.47
CA TYR A 220 1.74 5.89 18.34
C TYR A 220 2.35 6.53 17.09
N TYR A 221 2.83 5.71 16.15
CA TYR A 221 3.21 6.23 14.84
C TYR A 221 1.95 6.55 14.04
N ASP A 222 1.79 7.83 13.76
CA ASP A 222 0.72 8.38 12.93
C ASP A 222 0.91 7.98 11.47
N ASN A 223 -0.19 7.78 10.73
CA ASN A 223 -0.16 7.57 9.29
C ASN A 223 -0.51 8.89 8.60
N TYR A 224 0.51 9.72 8.36
CA TYR A 224 0.31 11.01 7.70
C TYR A 224 0.15 10.85 6.20
N LEU A 225 -0.88 11.50 5.66
CA LEU A 225 -1.12 11.69 4.25
C LEU A 225 -0.98 13.18 3.93
N PHE A 226 -0.11 13.48 2.97
CA PHE A 226 -0.01 14.79 2.34
C PHE A 226 -0.58 14.69 0.93
N ILE A 227 -1.48 15.61 0.57
CA ILE A 227 -2.09 15.74 -0.76
C ILE A 227 -1.80 17.15 -1.26
N ASP A 228 -1.48 17.27 -2.54
CA ASP A 228 -1.36 18.56 -3.20
C ASP A 228 -1.77 18.47 -4.68
N VAL A 229 -2.47 19.49 -5.16
CA VAL A 229 -2.95 19.58 -6.53
C VAL A 229 -1.86 20.15 -7.44
N ILE A 230 -1.41 19.33 -8.38
CA ILE A 230 -0.37 19.69 -9.35
C ILE A 230 -0.89 20.79 -10.29
N ASP A 231 -0.07 21.81 -10.50
CA ASP A 231 -0.36 22.96 -11.37
C ASP A 231 -1.70 23.65 -11.04
N SER A 232 -2.03 23.72 -9.74
CA SER A 232 -3.27 24.33 -9.22
C SER A 232 -3.55 25.73 -9.79
N THR A 233 -2.51 26.53 -10.03
CA THR A 233 -2.64 27.87 -10.63
C THR A 233 -3.19 27.81 -12.05
N GLN A 234 -2.72 26.87 -12.87
CA GLN A 234 -3.23 26.66 -14.23
C GLN A 234 -4.65 26.09 -14.17
N PHE A 235 -4.89 25.12 -13.29
CA PHE A 235 -6.22 24.53 -13.11
C PHE A 235 -7.27 25.60 -12.73
N ILE A 236 -6.94 26.51 -11.81
CA ILE A 236 -7.82 27.63 -11.42
C ILE A 236 -8.08 28.57 -12.60
N ALA A 237 -7.08 28.82 -13.44
CA ALA A 237 -7.26 29.68 -14.62
C ALA A 237 -8.21 29.07 -15.66
N GLU A 238 -8.20 27.73 -15.79
CA GLU A 238 -9.01 26.99 -16.76
C GLU A 238 -10.43 26.67 -16.25
N ASN A 239 -10.57 26.33 -14.97
CA ASN A 239 -11.82 25.78 -14.40
C ASN A 239 -12.44 26.68 -13.32
N GLY A 240 -11.71 27.68 -12.83
CA GLY A 240 -12.15 28.55 -11.73
C GLY A 240 -11.75 28.01 -10.36
N ARG A 241 -11.71 28.92 -9.37
CA ARG A 241 -11.33 28.59 -7.99
C ARG A 241 -12.36 27.70 -7.29
N ASP A 242 -13.63 27.89 -7.60
CA ASP A 242 -14.73 27.17 -6.95
C ASP A 242 -14.65 25.67 -7.23
N SER A 243 -14.24 25.28 -8.45
CA SER A 243 -14.02 23.87 -8.79
C SER A 243 -12.89 23.23 -7.97
N LEU A 244 -11.80 23.97 -7.69
CA LEU A 244 -10.73 23.46 -6.83
C LEU A 244 -11.23 23.29 -5.39
N VAL A 245 -12.01 24.27 -4.88
CA VAL A 245 -12.59 24.22 -3.54
C VAL A 245 -13.52 23.01 -3.39
N GLU A 246 -14.35 22.73 -4.39
CA GLU A 246 -15.25 21.58 -4.43
C GLU A 246 -14.47 20.26 -4.35
N ILE A 247 -13.50 20.05 -5.24
CA ILE A 247 -12.63 18.86 -5.27
C ILE A 247 -11.94 18.65 -3.92
N MET A 248 -11.34 19.70 -3.35
CA MET A 248 -10.61 19.59 -2.09
C MET A 248 -11.53 19.35 -0.89
N ASN A 249 -12.74 19.91 -0.90
CA ASN A 249 -13.75 19.66 0.14
C ASN A 249 -14.32 18.24 0.08
N ASP A 250 -14.51 17.69 -1.13
CA ASP A 250 -14.94 16.31 -1.32
C ASP A 250 -13.87 15.32 -0.84
N ILE A 251 -12.60 15.58 -1.20
CA ILE A 251 -11.44 14.82 -0.68
C ILE A 251 -11.40 14.87 0.85
N LYS A 252 -11.52 16.06 1.43
CA LYS A 252 -11.55 16.25 2.87
C LYS A 252 -12.69 15.44 3.52
N ALA A 253 -13.90 15.53 2.96
CA ALA A 253 -15.07 14.84 3.48
C ALA A 253 -14.91 13.31 3.40
N PHE A 254 -14.32 12.79 2.32
CA PHE A 254 -14.02 11.37 2.18
C PHE A 254 -13.02 10.90 3.23
N ILE A 255 -11.94 11.65 3.44
CA ILE A 255 -10.92 11.33 4.46
C ILE A 255 -11.54 11.27 5.86
N GLU A 256 -12.36 12.26 6.22
CA GLU A 256 -12.98 12.34 7.55
C GLU A 256 -14.05 11.26 7.77
N LYS A 257 -14.92 11.01 6.78
CA LYS A 257 -16.09 10.14 6.93
C LYS A 257 -15.79 8.68 6.64
N GLU A 258 -15.15 8.40 5.51
CA GLU A 258 -14.94 7.03 5.02
C GLU A 258 -13.64 6.44 5.58
N CYS A 259 -12.57 7.25 5.62
CA CYS A 259 -11.27 6.78 6.11
C CYS A 259 -11.05 7.03 7.62
N LYS A 260 -11.98 7.71 8.28
CA LYS A 260 -11.90 8.10 9.71
C LYS A 260 -10.60 8.86 10.04
N GLY A 261 -10.07 9.59 9.07
CA GLY A 261 -8.89 10.42 9.21
C GLY A 261 -9.21 11.74 9.90
N LYS A 262 -8.19 12.34 10.50
CA LYS A 262 -8.24 13.68 11.09
C LYS A 262 -7.47 14.65 10.21
N ILE A 263 -8.14 15.69 9.74
CA ILE A 263 -7.48 16.78 9.01
C ILE A 263 -6.68 17.62 10.00
N GLU A 264 -5.38 17.76 9.73
CA GLU A 264 -4.46 18.49 10.62
C GLU A 264 -3.96 19.80 10.01
N GLY A 265 -4.12 19.96 8.70
CA GLY A 265 -3.85 21.21 8.00
C GLY A 265 -4.57 21.21 6.67
N TYR A 266 -5.45 22.18 6.50
CA TYR A 266 -6.11 22.51 5.24
C TYR A 266 -6.59 23.94 5.37
N ARG A 267 -6.20 24.78 4.42
CA ARG A 267 -6.76 26.13 4.28
C ARG A 267 -7.89 26.05 3.28
N GLU A 268 -9.08 26.54 3.64
CA GLU A 268 -10.21 26.54 2.73
C GLU A 268 -9.85 27.28 1.42
N GLY A 269 -9.98 26.56 0.30
CA GLY A 269 -9.57 27.04 -1.02
C GLY A 269 -8.05 27.09 -1.26
N GLY A 270 -7.27 26.37 -0.47
CA GLY A 270 -5.90 25.95 -0.78
C GLY A 270 -5.88 24.70 -1.67
N ASP A 271 -4.70 24.40 -2.20
CA ASP A 271 -4.40 23.26 -3.07
C ASP A 271 -3.76 22.08 -2.32
N ASP A 272 -3.33 22.29 -1.08
CA ASP A 272 -2.70 21.30 -0.22
C ASP A 272 -3.55 20.90 0.99
N LEU A 273 -3.40 19.64 1.41
CA LEU A 273 -4.07 19.07 2.58
C LEU A 273 -3.14 18.08 3.28
N ILE A 274 -3.15 18.12 4.61
CA ILE A 274 -2.49 17.13 5.46
C ILE A 274 -3.47 16.52 6.44
N ALA A 275 -3.47 15.19 6.49
CA ALA A 275 -4.32 14.38 7.36
C ALA A 275 -3.51 13.32 8.09
N ASN A 276 -3.98 12.95 9.28
CA ASN A 276 -3.52 11.80 10.03
C ASN A 276 -4.59 10.71 9.98
N LEU A 277 -4.21 9.49 9.62
CA LEU A 277 -5.13 8.37 9.44
C LEU A 277 -4.85 7.25 10.45
N PRO A 278 -5.90 6.52 10.88
CA PRO A 278 -5.77 5.50 11.91
C PRO A 278 -4.84 4.36 11.48
N THR A 279 -4.78 4.07 10.18
CA THR A 279 -4.03 2.95 9.64
C THR A 279 -3.46 3.28 8.26
N LYS A 280 -2.40 2.57 7.87
CA LYS A 280 -1.70 2.77 6.60
C LYS A 280 -2.56 2.45 5.36
N ASP A 281 -3.42 1.44 5.44
CA ASP A 281 -4.39 1.12 4.38
C ASP A 281 -5.45 2.23 4.25
N ALA A 282 -5.87 2.86 5.36
CA ALA A 282 -6.75 4.02 5.29
C ALA A 282 -6.04 5.19 4.59
N ALA A 283 -4.77 5.45 4.91
CA ALA A 283 -3.96 6.46 4.21
C ALA A 283 -3.81 6.17 2.71
N LEU A 284 -3.57 4.91 2.34
CA LEU A 284 -3.48 4.49 0.95
C LEU A 284 -4.80 4.63 0.20
N ARG A 285 -5.92 4.19 0.81
CA ARG A 285 -7.26 4.36 0.23
C ARG A 285 -7.59 5.83 0.03
N ALA A 286 -7.42 6.65 1.07
CA ALA A 286 -7.57 8.09 0.98
C ALA A 286 -6.76 8.69 -0.18
N ALA A 287 -5.50 8.32 -0.34
CA ALA A 287 -4.66 8.82 -1.43
C ALA A 287 -5.13 8.36 -2.82
N ILE A 288 -5.53 7.10 -2.97
CA ILE A 288 -6.01 6.52 -4.24
C ILE A 288 -7.35 7.17 -4.64
N ASP A 289 -8.33 7.18 -3.75
CA ASP A 289 -9.65 7.77 -4.01
C ASP A 289 -9.54 9.27 -4.28
N SER A 290 -8.70 9.99 -3.53
CA SER A 290 -8.43 11.40 -3.80
C SER A 290 -7.85 11.59 -5.19
N SER A 291 -6.86 10.79 -5.57
CA SER A 291 -6.21 10.88 -6.88
C SER A 291 -7.16 10.55 -8.03
N TRP A 292 -8.08 9.60 -7.83
CA TRP A 292 -9.10 9.26 -8.81
C TRP A 292 -10.17 10.34 -8.91
N HIS A 293 -10.68 10.82 -7.77
CA HIS A 293 -11.65 11.92 -7.72
C HIS A 293 -11.08 13.18 -8.40
N GLY A 294 -9.83 13.54 -8.10
CA GLY A 294 -9.13 14.61 -8.81
C GLY A 294 -9.09 14.37 -10.32
N LEU A 295 -8.65 13.18 -10.74
CA LEU A 295 -8.54 12.84 -12.17
C LEU A 295 -9.89 12.95 -12.91
N ASN A 296 -10.98 12.47 -12.31
CA ASN A 296 -12.32 12.56 -12.89
C ASN A 296 -12.84 14.00 -13.03
N ASN A 297 -12.28 14.92 -12.25
CA ASN A 297 -12.61 16.34 -12.26
C ASN A 297 -11.50 17.19 -12.93
N GLY A 298 -10.59 16.58 -13.69
CA GLY A 298 -9.53 17.27 -14.43
C GLY A 298 -8.35 17.76 -13.60
N ALA A 299 -8.34 17.51 -12.28
CA ALA A 299 -7.23 17.82 -11.40
C ALA A 299 -6.25 16.64 -11.31
N LYS A 300 -4.97 16.94 -11.04
CA LYS A 300 -3.94 15.91 -10.84
C LYS A 300 -3.39 16.07 -9.45
N ILE A 301 -3.22 14.96 -8.74
CA ILE A 301 -2.85 14.98 -7.34
C ILE A 301 -1.52 14.27 -7.16
N ARG A 302 -0.59 14.96 -6.50
CA ARG A 302 0.56 14.33 -5.88
C ARG A 302 0.24 14.04 -4.43
N SER A 303 0.61 12.86 -3.96
CA SER A 303 0.39 12.50 -2.57
C SER A 303 1.53 11.67 -2.01
N GLY A 304 1.75 11.82 -0.71
CA GLY A 304 2.82 11.18 0.03
C GLY A 304 2.31 10.65 1.36
N ILE A 305 2.69 9.41 1.69
CA ILE A 305 2.35 8.76 2.96
C ILE A 305 3.64 8.57 3.76
N GLY A 306 3.61 8.97 5.04
CA GLY A 306 4.77 8.88 5.92
C GLY A 306 4.39 8.79 7.39
N ARG A 307 5.38 8.55 8.25
CA ARG A 307 5.21 8.43 9.71
C ARG A 307 5.14 9.77 10.43
N SER A 308 5.47 10.84 9.73
CA SER A 308 5.39 12.21 10.21
C SER A 308 4.91 13.13 9.10
N ARG A 309 4.42 14.32 9.48
CA ARG A 309 4.02 15.37 8.53
C ARG A 309 5.13 15.70 7.53
N ARG A 310 6.36 15.80 8.02
CA ARG A 310 7.54 16.10 7.19
C ARG A 310 7.81 14.97 6.20
N GLU A 311 7.82 13.72 6.68
CA GLU A 311 8.07 12.57 5.81
C GLU A 311 7.00 12.46 4.72
N ALA A 312 5.72 12.63 5.05
CA ALA A 312 4.63 12.62 4.08
C ALA A 312 4.82 13.71 2.99
N GLY A 313 5.22 14.92 3.39
CA GLY A 313 5.56 16.00 2.44
C GLY A 313 6.78 15.69 1.58
N GLU A 314 7.85 15.13 2.14
CA GLU A 314 9.03 14.68 1.40
C GLU A 314 8.66 13.58 0.38
N ARG A 315 7.79 12.63 0.75
CA ARG A 315 7.27 11.61 -0.18
C ARG A 315 6.48 12.25 -1.32
N ALA A 316 5.60 13.21 -1.02
CA ALA A 316 4.82 13.89 -2.04
C ALA A 316 5.70 14.67 -3.02
N GLN A 317 6.82 15.26 -2.56
CA GLN A 317 7.78 15.94 -3.43
C GLN A 317 8.52 14.99 -4.38
N LEU A 318 8.74 13.72 -4.01
CA LEU A 318 9.34 12.74 -4.92
C LEU A 318 8.50 12.55 -6.19
N ALA A 319 7.18 12.73 -6.12
CA ALA A 319 6.27 12.65 -7.26
C ALA A 319 6.64 13.60 -8.41
N ASP A 320 7.22 14.76 -8.13
CA ASP A 320 7.54 15.79 -9.14
C ASP A 320 8.56 15.30 -10.18
N SER A 321 9.42 14.38 -9.76
CA SER A 321 10.42 13.75 -10.59
C SER A 321 9.88 12.59 -11.44
N ILE A 322 8.69 12.06 -11.07
CA ILE A 322 8.07 10.88 -11.67
C ILE A 322 6.99 11.35 -12.65
N LYS A 323 7.42 11.66 -13.88
CA LYS A 323 6.52 12.06 -14.95
C LYS A 323 6.96 11.50 -16.29
N LEU A 324 5.98 11.31 -17.17
CA LEU A 324 6.22 11.12 -18.59
C LEU A 324 6.37 12.52 -19.21
N TRP A 325 5.64 12.78 -20.29
CA TRP A 325 5.68 14.08 -20.97
C TRP A 325 4.85 15.13 -20.21
N ASN A 326 3.75 14.70 -19.59
CA ASN A 326 2.88 15.56 -18.80
C ASN A 326 2.85 15.10 -17.33
N PRO A 327 2.61 16.03 -16.38
CA PRO A 327 2.35 15.65 -14.99
C PRO A 327 1.16 14.70 -14.93
N SER A 328 1.22 13.75 -14.00
CA SER A 328 0.22 12.73 -13.75
C SER A 328 0.09 12.54 -12.24
N SER A 329 -1.03 11.99 -11.78
CA SER A 329 -1.20 11.75 -10.34
C SER A 329 -0.25 10.65 -9.88
N VAL A 330 0.46 10.89 -8.78
CA VAL A 330 1.41 9.93 -8.19
C VAL A 330 1.24 9.90 -6.68
N ILE A 331 1.13 8.68 -6.14
CA ILE A 331 1.00 8.40 -4.72
C ILE A 331 2.27 7.70 -4.26
N VAL A 332 3.05 8.30 -3.38
CA VAL A 332 4.33 7.77 -2.90
C VAL A 332 4.19 7.28 -1.46
N PHE A 333 4.65 6.06 -1.18
CA PHE A 333 4.51 5.41 0.12
C PHE A 333 5.68 4.45 0.40
N ASP A 334 5.88 4.12 1.68
CA ASP A 334 6.87 3.15 2.10
C ASP A 334 6.32 1.71 2.03
N LEU A 335 7.14 0.72 1.71
CA LEU A 335 6.81 -0.68 1.88
C LEU A 335 8.09 -1.47 2.16
N ALA A 336 8.13 -2.16 3.31
CA ALA A 336 9.24 -3.06 3.66
C ALA A 336 10.64 -2.44 3.49
N ASP A 337 10.84 -1.23 4.01
CA ASP A 337 12.05 -0.40 3.86
C ASP A 337 12.34 0.16 2.46
N GLY A 338 11.51 -0.13 1.45
CA GLY A 338 11.59 0.52 0.15
C GLY A 338 10.61 1.69 0.01
N ILE A 339 10.81 2.49 -1.03
CA ILE A 339 9.88 3.53 -1.47
C ILE A 339 9.23 3.06 -2.76
N TYR A 340 7.90 3.09 -2.77
CA TYR A 340 7.09 2.69 -3.90
C TYR A 340 6.14 3.82 -4.28
N GLY A 341 5.68 3.77 -5.53
CA GLY A 341 4.76 4.77 -6.04
C GLY A 341 3.65 4.15 -6.87
N TYR A 342 2.41 4.60 -6.71
CA TYR A 342 1.37 4.38 -7.71
C TYR A 342 1.33 5.56 -8.67
N PHE A 343 1.68 5.29 -9.91
CA PHE A 343 1.58 6.25 -11.00
C PHE A 343 0.28 6.01 -11.77
N ILE A 344 -0.60 7.01 -11.78
CA ILE A 344 -1.87 6.95 -12.49
C ILE A 344 -1.68 7.65 -13.85
N PRO A 345 -1.60 6.89 -14.97
CA PRO A 345 -1.32 7.48 -16.27
C PRO A 345 -2.43 8.41 -16.75
N SER A 346 -2.04 9.44 -17.52
CA SER A 346 -2.98 10.32 -18.21
C SER A 346 -3.88 9.56 -19.20
N GLU A 347 -5.02 10.14 -19.59
CA GLU A 347 -5.92 9.57 -20.62
C GLU A 347 -5.18 9.17 -21.88
N PHE A 348 -4.34 10.06 -22.42
CA PHE A 348 -3.50 9.75 -23.58
C PHE A 348 -2.62 8.52 -23.36
N THR A 349 -1.95 8.43 -22.21
CA THR A 349 -1.07 7.31 -21.89
C THR A 349 -1.88 6.01 -21.75
N ARG A 350 -3.07 6.08 -21.14
CA ARG A 350 -4.01 4.95 -21.03
C ARG A 350 -4.45 4.46 -22.41
N SER A 351 -4.83 5.35 -23.31
CA SER A 351 -5.19 5.00 -24.70
C SER A 351 -4.03 4.35 -25.45
N VAL A 352 -2.79 4.80 -25.23
CA VAL A 352 -1.60 4.16 -25.81
C VAL A 352 -1.41 2.75 -25.25
N ILE A 353 -1.54 2.55 -23.93
CA ILE A 353 -1.43 1.22 -23.30
C ILE A 353 -2.50 0.28 -23.83
N GLU A 354 -3.74 0.76 -23.94
CA GLU A 354 -4.88 -0.01 -24.44
C GLU A 354 -4.67 -0.39 -25.91
N PHE A 355 -4.25 0.56 -26.74
CA PHE A 355 -3.92 0.32 -28.15
C PHE A 355 -2.86 -0.77 -28.31
N LEU A 356 -1.76 -0.67 -27.55
CA LEU A 356 -0.67 -1.65 -27.57
C LEU A 356 -1.08 -3.02 -27.03
N SER A 357 -2.04 -3.06 -26.10
CA SER A 357 -2.48 -4.29 -25.43
C SER A 357 -3.54 -5.05 -26.22
N TYR A 358 -4.49 -4.35 -26.85
CA TYR A 358 -5.71 -4.94 -27.41
C TYR A 358 -5.84 -4.78 -28.93
N LYS A 359 -5.37 -3.68 -29.53
CA LYS A 359 -5.40 -3.47 -31.00
C LYS A 359 -4.16 -4.03 -31.71
N LYS A 360 -3.68 -5.23 -31.31
CA LYS A 360 -2.44 -5.85 -31.85
C LYS A 360 -2.47 -6.05 -33.35
N SER A 361 -3.60 -6.53 -33.89
CA SER A 361 -3.77 -6.76 -35.33
C SER A 361 -3.66 -5.44 -36.10
N THR A 362 -4.32 -4.38 -35.60
CA THR A 362 -4.27 -3.03 -36.17
C THR A 362 -2.86 -2.44 -36.12
N MET A 363 -2.14 -2.61 -34.99
CA MET A 363 -0.77 -2.15 -34.86
C MET A 363 0.18 -2.90 -35.81
N PHE A 364 0.02 -4.21 -35.94
CA PHE A 364 0.82 -5.01 -36.87
C PHE A 364 0.55 -4.61 -38.32
N LEU A 365 -0.71 -4.32 -38.66
CA LEU A 365 -1.13 -3.86 -39.98
C LEU A 365 -0.60 -2.46 -40.30
N ILE A 366 -0.67 -1.52 -39.34
CA ILE A 366 -0.07 -0.19 -39.46
C ILE A 366 1.44 -0.28 -39.63
N PHE A 367 2.11 -1.10 -38.81
CA PHE A 367 3.55 -1.30 -38.93
C PHE A 367 3.91 -1.86 -40.31
N PHE A 368 3.21 -2.89 -40.79
CA PHE A 368 3.48 -3.48 -42.10
C PHE A 368 3.21 -2.49 -43.24
N LEU A 369 2.13 -1.70 -43.14
CA LEU A 369 1.79 -0.66 -44.11
C LEU A 369 2.88 0.41 -44.19
N VAL A 370 3.27 0.98 -43.04
CA VAL A 370 4.31 2.01 -42.96
C VAL A 370 5.66 1.42 -43.40
N PHE A 371 5.99 0.19 -42.99
CA PHE A 371 7.22 -0.48 -43.37
C PHE A 371 7.30 -0.73 -44.89
N ILE A 372 6.26 -1.30 -45.50
CA ILE A 372 6.22 -1.54 -46.95
C ILE A 372 6.29 -0.21 -47.71
N ALA A 373 5.50 0.80 -47.31
CA ALA A 373 5.50 2.09 -47.98
C ALA A 373 6.86 2.80 -47.86
N THR A 374 7.51 2.72 -46.70
CA THR A 374 8.85 3.28 -46.48
C THR A 374 9.90 2.49 -47.27
N PHE A 375 9.82 1.17 -47.30
CA PHE A 375 10.75 0.31 -48.03
C PHE A 375 10.64 0.51 -49.55
N ILE A 376 9.42 0.54 -50.10
CA ILE A 376 9.19 0.87 -51.52
C ILE A 376 9.66 2.30 -51.80
N GLY A 377 9.28 3.27 -50.98
CA GLY A 377 9.71 4.65 -51.11
C GLY A 377 11.24 4.80 -51.13
N TRP A 378 11.94 4.11 -50.24
CA TRP A 378 13.39 4.10 -50.18
C TRP A 378 14.02 3.50 -51.44
N ASN A 379 13.51 2.38 -51.93
CA ASN A 379 14.02 1.72 -53.15
C ASN A 379 13.73 2.52 -54.43
N VAL A 380 12.68 3.34 -54.44
CA VAL A 380 12.29 4.18 -55.59
C VAL A 380 12.80 5.62 -55.46
N GLY A 381 13.52 5.96 -54.38
CA GLY A 381 14.14 7.28 -54.16
C GLY A 381 13.24 8.36 -53.57
N TYR A 382 12.03 8.00 -53.11
CA TYR A 382 11.05 8.91 -52.51
C TYR A 382 10.76 8.54 -51.05
N TRP A 383 11.57 9.07 -50.14
CA TRP A 383 11.42 8.88 -48.69
C TRP A 383 10.08 9.41 -48.14
N GLN A 384 9.43 10.32 -48.86
CA GLN A 384 8.15 10.94 -48.49
C GLN A 384 7.00 9.92 -48.39
N PHE A 385 7.09 8.77 -49.08
CA PHE A 385 6.08 7.71 -49.02
C PHE A 385 5.92 7.15 -47.61
N GLY A 386 7.01 7.06 -46.84
CA GLY A 386 6.93 6.66 -45.43
C GLY A 386 6.17 7.67 -44.57
N LEU A 387 6.40 8.97 -44.79
CA LEU A 387 5.70 10.06 -44.10
C LEU A 387 4.20 10.07 -44.42
N VAL A 388 3.82 9.92 -45.68
CA VAL A 388 2.42 9.84 -46.11
C VAL A 388 1.74 8.62 -45.49
N ALA A 389 2.42 7.47 -45.47
CA ALA A 389 1.90 6.26 -44.83
C ALA A 389 1.71 6.42 -43.32
N ILE A 390 2.60 7.14 -42.63
CA ILE A 390 2.43 7.50 -41.21
C ILE A 390 1.19 8.38 -41.03
N ILE A 391 1.00 9.41 -41.86
CA ILE A 391 -0.17 10.30 -41.78
C ILE A 391 -1.47 9.51 -42.03
N LEU A 392 -1.51 8.65 -43.05
CA LEU A 392 -2.66 7.81 -43.34
C LEU A 392 -2.95 6.82 -42.21
N ALA A 393 -1.92 6.24 -41.60
CA ALA A 393 -2.07 5.36 -40.44
C ALA A 393 -2.63 6.11 -39.23
N VAL A 394 -2.19 7.35 -38.99
CA VAL A 394 -2.74 8.22 -37.93
C VAL A 394 -4.20 8.55 -38.21
N ILE A 395 -4.57 8.93 -39.44
CA ILE A 395 -5.96 9.20 -39.82
C ILE A 395 -6.81 7.95 -39.60
N TYR A 396 -6.36 6.79 -40.09
CA TYR A 396 -7.06 5.53 -39.92
C TYR A 396 -7.29 5.22 -38.44
N ALA A 397 -6.24 5.30 -37.61
CA ALA A 397 -6.31 5.07 -36.17
C ALA A 397 -7.22 6.06 -35.41
N ILE A 398 -7.42 7.28 -35.93
CA ILE A 398 -8.36 8.25 -35.36
C ILE A 398 -9.81 7.96 -35.79
N THR A 399 -10.01 7.40 -36.99
CA THR A 399 -11.35 7.13 -37.55
C THR A 399 -11.95 5.76 -37.18
N THR A 400 -11.18 4.88 -36.52
CA THR A 400 -11.59 3.51 -36.12
C THR A 400 -11.11 3.16 -34.72
#